data_AF-A0A7J4RRS5-F1
#
_entry.id   AF-A0A7J4RRS5-F1
#
_cell.length_a   1.000
_cell.length_b   1.000
_cell.length_c   1.000
_cell.angle_alpha   90.00
_cell.angle_beta   90.00
_cell.angle_gamma   90.00
#
_symmetry.space_group_name_H-M   'P 1'
#
loop_
_entity.id
_entity.type
_entity.pdbx_description
1 polymer ?
#
loop_
_entity_poly.entity_id
_entity_poly.type
_entity_poly.pdbx_seq_one_letter_code
_entity_poly.pdbx_strand_id
1 'polypeptide(L)' 'MGVPLFAAVILVVIACMGIFAIGFDQGHMFSLVSGQESFDVQYIHELTHDMRHAAGFPCH' A
#
# COMPACT_ATOMS: atom_id res chain seq x y z
N MET A 1 -19.98 25.16 5.68
CA MET A 1 -19.38 23.92 6.22
C MET A 1 -18.07 23.71 5.48
N GLY A 2 -16.93 23.81 6.16
CA GLY A 2 -15.61 23.62 5.55
C GLY A 2 -15.07 22.22 5.83
N VAL A 3 -14.19 21.73 4.96
CA VAL A 3 -13.45 20.48 5.23
C VAL A 3 -12.53 20.72 6.43
N PRO A 4 -12.57 19.89 7.48
CA PRO A 4 -11.69 20.05 8.63
C PRO A 4 -10.24 19.81 8.19
N LEU A 5 -9.39 20.86 8.27
CA LEU A 5 -7.99 20.84 7.82
C LEU A 5 -7.19 19.69 8.45
N PHE A 6 -7.39 19.46 9.76
CA PHE A 6 -6.72 18.39 10.48
C PHE A 6 -7.04 17.00 9.92
N ALA A 7 -8.31 16.74 9.59
CA ALA A 7 -8.70 15.47 8.98
C ALA A 7 -8.09 15.31 7.58
N ALA A 8 -8.07 16.39 6.78
CA ALA A 8 -7.46 16.36 5.46
C ALA A 8 -5.95 16.06 5.53
N VAL A 9 -5.23 16.67 6.48
CA VAL A 9 -3.80 16.40 6.70
C VAL A 9 -3.57 14.93 7.06
N ILE A 10 -4.37 14.36 7.97
CA ILE A 10 -4.27 12.94 8.34
C ILE A 10 -4.50 12.05 7.12
N LEU A 11 -5.53 12.32 6.33
CA LEU A 11 -5.83 11.56 5.12
C LEU A 11 -4.69 11.60 4.10
N VAL A 12 -4.06 12.77 3.90
CA VAL A 12 -2.90 12.89 3.01
C VAL A 12 -1.74 12.04 3.52
N VAL A 13 -1.44 12.08 4.82
CA VAL A 13 -0.35 11.28 5.40
C VAL A 13 -0.62 9.78 5.22
N ILE A 14 -1.84 9.31 5.48
CA ILE A 14 -2.24 7.92 5.25
C ILE A 14 -2.08 7.53 3.78
N ALA A 15 -2.54 8.39 2.86
CA ALA A 15 -2.42 8.14 1.42
C ALA A 15 -0.94 8.04 0.99
N CYS A 16 -0.08 8.96 1.44
CA CYS A 16 1.35 8.93 1.15
C CYS A 16 2.01 7.66 1.68
N MET A 17 1.71 7.24 2.90
CA MET A 17 2.25 6.00 3.48
C MET A 17 1.77 4.76 2.71
N GLY A 18 0.51 4.72 2.30
CA GLY A 18 -0.01 3.63 1.47
C GLY A 18 0.70 3.52 0.12
N ILE A 19 0.87 4.65 -0.58
CA ILE A 19 1.61 4.70 -1.85
C ILE A 19 3.07 4.26 -1.67
N PHE A 20 3.72 4.70 -0.58
CA PHE A 20 5.07 4.28 -0.24
C PHE A 20 5.14 2.76 -0.03
N ALA A 21 4.25 2.19 0.78
CA ALA A 21 4.24 0.76 1.08
C ALA A 21 4.05 -0.12 -0.18
N ILE A 22 3.18 0.29 -1.11
CA ILE A 22 2.85 -0.51 -2.31
C ILE A 22 3.87 -0.30 -3.44
N GLY A 23 4.39 0.92 -3.60
CA GLY A 23 5.21 1.30 -4.75
C GLY A 23 6.71 1.37 -4.48
N PHE A 24 7.14 1.62 -3.23
CA PHE A 24 8.54 1.92 -2.90
C PHE A 24 9.17 0.96 -1.88
N ASP A 25 8.40 0.40 -0.96
CA ASP A 25 8.94 -0.43 0.13
C ASP A 25 9.58 -1.74 -0.35
N GLN A 26 9.17 -2.28 -1.50
CA GLN A 26 9.71 -3.52 -2.11
C GLN A 26 9.81 -4.73 -1.14
N GLY A 27 9.04 -4.73 -0.04
CA GLY A 27 9.05 -5.78 0.97
C GLY A 27 9.92 -5.50 2.21
N HIS A 28 10.61 -4.35 2.30
CA HIS A 28 11.47 -4.01 3.44
C HIS A 28 10.74 -3.93 4.80
N MET A 29 9.52 -3.38 4.85
CA MET A 29 8.75 -3.36 6.08
C MET A 29 8.20 -4.75 6.45
N PHE A 30 7.73 -5.51 5.45
CA PHE A 30 7.08 -6.80 5.68
C PHE A 30 8.08 -7.94 5.92
N SER A 31 9.33 -7.78 5.49
CA SER A 31 10.40 -8.78 5.69
C SER A 31 10.73 -9.02 7.17
N LEU A 32 10.36 -8.10 8.06
CA LEU A 32 10.47 -8.30 9.51
C LEU A 32 9.61 -9.48 10.01
N VAL A 33 8.58 -9.86 9.25
CA VAL A 33 7.64 -10.93 9.59
C VAL A 33 7.79 -12.13 8.65
N SER A 34 7.84 -11.89 7.33
CA SER A 34 7.87 -12.96 6.30
C SER A 34 9.27 -13.25 5.76
N GLY A 35 10.30 -12.51 6.19
CA GLY A 35 11.68 -12.76 5.81
C GLY A 35 11.94 -12.47 4.33
N GLN A 36 12.78 -13.30 3.70
CA GLN A 36 13.30 -13.04 2.36
C GLN A 36 12.22 -13.08 1.27
N GLU A 37 11.19 -13.89 1.47
CA GLU A 37 10.05 -14.02 0.55
C GLU A 37 9.35 -12.67 0.32
N SER A 38 9.33 -11.78 1.32
CA SER A 38 8.74 -10.45 1.20
C SER A 38 9.36 -9.63 0.07
N PHE A 39 10.65 -9.82 -0.22
CA PHE A 39 11.35 -9.17 -1.33
C PHE A 39 11.13 -9.90 -2.65
N ASP A 40 11.27 -11.23 -2.62
CA ASP A 40 11.29 -12.05 -3.83
C ASP A 40 9.97 -11.97 -4.61
N VAL A 41 8.85 -11.92 -3.90
CA VAL A 41 7.51 -11.81 -4.51
C VAL A 41 6.85 -10.45 -4.31
N GLN A 42 7.55 -9.49 -3.70
CA GLN A 42 7.00 -8.17 -3.36
C GLN A 42 5.60 -8.27 -2.73
N TYR A 43 5.46 -9.07 -1.67
CA TYR A 43 4.17 -9.58 -1.19
C TYR A 43 3.04 -8.53 -1.08
N ILE A 44 3.35 -7.34 -0.55
CA ILE A 44 2.35 -6.26 -0.39
C ILE A 44 1.90 -5.67 -1.73
N HIS A 45 2.78 -5.64 -2.74
CA HIS A 45 2.46 -5.22 -4.10
C HIS A 45 1.46 -6.18 -4.73
N GLU A 46 1.75 -7.46 -4.70
CA GLU A 46 0.90 -8.51 -5.29
C GLU A 46 -0.42 -8.67 -4.52
N LEU A 47 -0.41 -8.58 -3.19
CA LEU A 47 -1.65 -8.57 -2.41
C LEU A 47 -2.56 -7.39 -2.81
N THR A 48 -2.00 -6.20 -2.97
CA THR A 48 -2.77 -5.03 -3.41
C THR A 48 -3.27 -5.21 -4.86
N HIS A 49 -2.45 -5.84 -5.71
CA HIS A 49 -2.82 -6.23 -7.05
C HIS A 49 -4.00 -7.23 -7.07
N ASP A 50 -4.02 -8.19 -6.16
CA ASP A 50 -5.16 -9.11 -6.01
C ASP A 50 -6.40 -8.41 -5.46
N MET A 51 -6.24 -7.49 -4.50
CA MET A 51 -7.37 -6.72 -3.96
C MET A 51 -8.05 -5.85 -5.03
N ARG A 52 -7.30 -5.24 -5.95
CA ARG A 52 -7.90 -4.49 -7.07
C ARG A 52 -8.65 -5.41 -8.02
N HIS A 53 -8.19 -6.64 -8.24
CA HIS A 53 -8.94 -7.65 -9.00
C HIS A 53 -10.23 -8.05 -8.30
N ALA A 54 -10.18 -8.31 -6.99
CA ALA A 54 -11.36 -8.62 -6.19
C ALA A 54 -12.39 -7.46 -6.21
N ALA A 55 -11.91 -6.22 -6.31
CA ALA A 55 -12.74 -5.03 -6.49
C ALA A 55 -13.21 -4.80 -7.94
N GLY A 56 -12.87 -5.70 -8.88
CA GLY A 56 -13.30 -5.64 -10.28
C GLY A 56 -12.53 -4.65 -11.15
N PHE A 57 -11.42 -4.08 -10.66
CA PHE A 57 -10.58 -3.21 -11.48
C PHE A 57 -9.66 -4.04 -12.37
N PRO A 58 -9.55 -3.70 -13.67
CA PRO A 58 -8.67 -4.41 -14.59
C PRO A 58 -7.20 -4.18 -14.24
N CYS A 59 -6.34 -5.15 -14.54
CA CYS A 59 -4.87 -5.00 -14.59
C CYS A 59 -4.35 -5.35 -16.00
N HIS A 60 -3.02 -5.36 -16.16
CA HIS A 60 -2.35 -5.67 -17.43
C HIS A 60 -2.47 -7.13 -17.88
#